data_AF-A0A3D1M6X6-F1
#
_entry.id   AF-A0A3D1M6X6-F1
#
_cell.length_a   1.000
_cell.length_b   1.000
_cell.length_c   1.000
_cell.angle_alpha   90.00
_cell.angle_beta   90.00
_cell.angle_gamma   90.00
#
_symmetry.space_group_name_H-M   'P 1'
#
loop_
_entity.id
_entity.type
_entity.pdbx_description
1 polymer ?
#
loop_
_entity_poly.entity_id
_entity_poly.type
_entity_poly.pdbx_seq_one_letter_code
_entity_poly.pdbx_strand_id
1 'polypeptide(L)'
;MEKLLAQFPDADVILIEGMKEEPGSKIEVIRGCISREAASNPEGRFLIVTDLPAESFSEPALSFGDTEKIADRILETGRTSVTGKKI
;
A
#
# COMPACT_ATOMS: atom_id res chain seq x y z
N MET A 1 -7.02 15.50 2.64
CA MET A 1 -6.85 14.60 1.49
C MET A 1 -7.75 14.98 0.31
N GLU A 2 -9.07 15.07 0.50
CA GLU A 2 -10.06 15.33 -0.57
C GLU A 2 -9.73 16.50 -1.50
N LYS A 3 -9.31 17.65 -0.97
CA LYS A 3 -8.93 18.82 -1.77
C LYS A 3 -7.74 18.59 -2.71
N LEU A 4 -6.82 17.68 -2.34
CA LEU A 4 -5.67 17.32 -3.17
C LEU A 4 -6.10 16.35 -4.27
N LEU A 5 -6.91 15.35 -3.93
CA LEU A 5 -7.44 14.38 -4.90
C LEU A 5 -8.27 15.06 -5.98
N ALA A 6 -9.07 16.08 -5.62
CA ALA A 6 -9.88 16.86 -6.56
C ALA A 6 -9.07 17.64 -7.62
N GLN A 7 -7.74 17.77 -7.45
CA GLN A 7 -6.87 18.40 -8.45
C GLN A 7 -6.51 17.46 -9.62
N PHE A 8 -6.78 16.16 -9.49
CA PHE A 8 -6.45 15.14 -10.48
C PHE A 8 -7.70 14.33 -10.87
N PRO A 9 -8.73 14.97 -11.44
CA PRO A 9 -10.03 14.34 -11.69
C PRO A 9 -9.96 13.18 -12.69
N ASP A 10 -8.98 13.17 -13.59
CA ASP A 10 -8.81 12.16 -14.64
C ASP A 10 -7.82 11.06 -14.27
N ALA A 11 -7.25 11.08 -13.06
CA ALA A 11 -6.28 10.08 -12.63
C ALA A 11 -6.97 8.83 -12.09
N ASP A 12 -6.68 7.67 -12.67
CA ASP A 12 -7.16 6.37 -12.16
C ASP A 12 -6.45 5.97 -10.85
N VAL A 13 -5.19 6.38 -10.70
CA VAL A 13 -4.35 6.09 -9.53
C VAL A 13 -3.52 7.31 -9.18
N ILE A 14 -3.49 7.68 -7.90
CA ILE A 14 -2.65 8.74 -7.35
C ILE A 14 -1.75 8.11 -6.29
N LEU A 15 -0.43 8.22 -6.48
CA LEU A 15 0.56 7.79 -5.50
C LEU A 15 0.98 8.97 -4.64
N ILE A 16 0.96 8.80 -3.33
CA ILE A 16 1.34 9.81 -2.35
C ILE A 16 2.42 9.23 -1.46
N GLU A 17 3.53 9.95 -1.31
CA GLU A 17 4.61 9.59 -0.39
C GLU A 17 4.42 10.29 0.97
N GLY A 18 4.64 9.55 2.07
CA GLY A 18 4.53 10.07 3.43
C GLY A 18 3.24 9.64 4.15
N MET A 19 2.65 10.55 4.93
CA MET A 19 1.39 10.32 5.68
C MET A 19 1.40 9.09 6.60
N LYS A 20 2.52 8.83 7.28
CA LYS A 20 2.69 7.60 8.08
C LYS A 20 1.63 7.41 9.16
N GLU A 21 1.15 8.49 9.79
CA GLU A 21 0.18 8.43 10.91
C GLU A 21 -1.28 8.28 10.45
N GLU A 22 -1.59 8.65 9.20
CA GLU A 22 -2.96 8.67 8.69
C GLU A 22 -3.44 7.26 8.33
N PRO A 23 -4.68 6.85 8.64
CA PRO A 23 -5.24 5.58 8.18
C PRO A 23 -5.52 5.61 6.67
N GLY A 24 -5.56 4.44 6.03
CA GLY A 24 -5.96 4.28 4.63
C GLY A 24 -5.04 3.37 3.81
N SER A 25 -5.42 3.15 2.54
CA SER A 25 -4.69 2.29 1.59
C SER A 25 -3.25 2.75 1.44
N LYS A 26 -2.32 1.94 1.94
CA LYS A 26 -0.88 2.23 1.83
C LYS A 26 -0.03 0.97 1.69
N ILE A 27 1.15 1.20 1.12
CA ILE A 27 2.27 0.29 1.14
C ILE A 27 3.32 0.91 2.06
N GLU A 28 3.89 0.12 2.97
CA GLU A 28 5.05 0.58 3.75
C GLU A 28 6.33 -0.08 3.24
N VAL A 29 7.35 0.73 3.00
CA VAL A 29 8.66 0.27 2.55
C VAL A 29 9.60 0.23 3.75
N ILE A 30 10.08 -0.95 4.12
CA ILE A 30 10.94 -1.17 5.28
C ILE A 30 12.28 -1.72 4.80
N ARG A 31 13.37 -0.99 5.06
CA ARG A 31 14.74 -1.49 4.85
C ARG A 31 15.30 -1.99 6.17
N GLY A 32 15.75 -3.24 6.20
CA GLY A 32 16.23 -3.94 7.40
C GLY A 32 17.44 -3.29 8.07
N CYS A 33 18.21 -2.48 7.33
CA CYS A 33 19.31 -1.68 7.87
C CYS A 33 18.85 -0.40 8.60
N ILE A 34 17.59 0.00 8.47
CA ILE A 34 17.01 1.21 9.08
C ILE A 34 15.99 0.85 10.15
N SER A 35 15.07 -0.07 9.83
CA SER A 35 14.04 -0.53 10.76
C SER A 35 13.81 -2.03 10.60
N ARG A 36 13.39 -2.67 11.68
CA ARG A 36 12.95 -4.08 11.70
C ARG A 36 11.45 -4.23 11.86
N GLU A 37 10.74 -3.13 12.06
CA GLU A 37 9.31 -3.11 12.37
C GLU A 37 8.61 -2.04 11.53
N ALA A 38 7.32 -2.24 11.28
CA ALA A 38 6.47 -1.25 10.63
C ALA A 38 6.22 -0.06 11.58
N ALA A 39 6.38 1.16 11.08
CA ALA A 39 6.27 2.39 11.84
C ALA A 39 5.05 3.24 11.44
N SER A 40 4.38 2.92 10.32
CA SER A 40 3.16 3.61 9.92
C SER A 40 1.93 3.05 10.64
N ASN A 41 0.84 3.83 10.66
CA ASN A 41 -0.47 3.37 11.10
C ASN A 41 -0.89 2.13 10.26
N PRO A 42 -1.18 0.98 10.89
CA PRO A 42 -1.52 -0.27 10.21
C PRO A 42 -2.89 -0.27 9.54
N GLU A 43 -3.80 0.62 9.93
CA GLU A 43 -5.17 0.64 9.41
C GLU A 43 -5.17 0.96 7.90
N GLY A 44 -5.61 -0.01 7.08
CA GLY A 44 -5.63 0.09 5.63
C GLY A 44 -4.29 -0.21 4.94
N ARG A 45 -3.22 -0.48 5.68
CA ARG A 45 -1.96 -0.96 5.10
C ARG A 45 -2.17 -2.37 4.55
N PHE A 46 -1.95 -2.53 3.26
CA PHE A 46 -2.25 -3.80 2.57
C PHE A 46 -0.99 -4.55 2.14
N LEU A 47 0.19 -3.93 2.23
CA LEU A 47 1.44 -4.52 1.79
C LEU A 47 2.64 -3.92 2.53
N ILE A 48 3.58 -4.77 2.91
CA ILE A 48 4.96 -4.40 3.28
C ILE A 48 5.88 -4.71 2.10
N VAL A 49 6.81 -3.81 1.79
CA VAL A 49 7.88 -4.07 0.82
C VAL A 49 9.22 -3.97 1.53
N THR A 50 9.97 -5.06 1.57
CA THR A 50 11.13 -5.18 2.46
C THR A 50 12.18 -6.20 1.98
N ASP A 51 13.41 -6.06 2.48
CA ASP A 51 14.50 -7.05 2.41
C ASP A 51 14.52 -8.01 3.61
N LEU A 52 13.60 -7.86 4.56
CA LEU A 52 13.43 -8.76 5.70
C LEU A 52 12.61 -10.00 5.33
N PRO A 53 12.73 -11.11 6.09
CA PRO A 53 11.90 -12.29 5.88
C PRO A 53 10.42 -11.96 6.01
N ALA A 54 9.60 -12.44 5.08
CA ALA A 54 8.17 -12.10 5.00
C ALA A 54 7.38 -12.50 6.25
N GLU A 55 7.78 -13.61 6.89
CA GLU A 55 7.23 -14.12 8.15
C GLU A 55 7.44 -13.18 9.35
N SER A 56 8.22 -12.10 9.19
CA SER A 56 8.40 -11.08 10.22
C SER A 56 7.19 -10.14 10.35
N PHE A 57 6.23 -10.21 9.42
CA PHE A 57 5.10 -9.29 9.34
C PHE A 57 3.78 -10.07 9.34
N SER A 58 2.74 -9.45 9.93
CA SER A 58 1.36 -9.96 9.86
C SER A 58 0.71 -9.74 8.49
N GLU A 59 1.13 -8.68 7.81
CA GLU A 59 0.66 -8.32 6.48
C GLU A 59 1.46 -9.05 5.40
N PRO A 60 0.91 -9.21 4.18
CA PRO A 60 1.68 -9.68 3.05
C PRO A 60 2.95 -8.84 2.86
N ALA A 61 4.08 -9.51 2.63
CA ALA A 61 5.36 -8.88 2.39
C ALA A 61 5.95 -9.32 1.05
N LEU A 62 6.49 -8.36 0.29
CA LEU A 62 7.17 -8.58 -0.99
C LEU A 62 8.58 -8.00 -0.95
N SER A 63 9.46 -8.51 -1.80
CA SER A 63 10.82 -7.97 -1.94
C SER A 63 10.81 -6.68 -2.77
N PHE A 64 11.87 -5.87 -2.65
CA PHE A 64 12.04 -4.68 -3.50
C PHE A 64 12.05 -5.00 -5.01
N GLY A 65 12.43 -6.23 -5.39
CA GLY A 65 12.48 -6.68 -6.78
C GLY A 65 11.16 -7.18 -7.35
N ASP A 66 10.13 -7.39 -6.51
CA ASP A 66 8.82 -7.91 -6.93
C ASP A 66 7.93 -6.80 -7.55
N THR A 67 8.49 -5.92 -8.37
CA THR A 67 7.84 -4.69 -8.85
C THR A 67 6.53 -4.95 -9.59
N GLU A 68 6.45 -6.01 -10.41
CA GLU A 68 5.23 -6.41 -11.10
C GLU A 68 4.13 -6.79 -10.12
N LYS A 69 4.45 -7.63 -9.12
CA LYS A 69 3.49 -8.02 -8.08
C LYS A 69 3.04 -6.83 -7.24
N ILE A 70 3.93 -5.88 -6.95
CA ILE A 70 3.59 -4.65 -6.23
C ILE A 70 2.59 -3.83 -7.05
N ALA A 71 2.82 -3.68 -8.35
CA ALA A 71 1.90 -2.97 -9.24
C ALA A 71 0.52 -3.66 -9.31
N ASP A 72 0.50 -5.00 -9.42
CA ASP A 72 -0.74 -5.78 -9.40
C ASP A 72 -1.53 -5.54 -8.11
N ARG A 73 -0.86 -5.56 -6.95
CA ARG A 73 -1.47 -5.25 -5.65
C ARG A 73 -2.08 -3.85 -5.56
N ILE A 74 -1.42 -2.85 -6.14
CA ILE A 74 -1.95 -1.47 -6.19
C ILE A 74 -3.26 -1.46 -6.98
N LEU A 75 -3.29 -2.12 -8.15
CA LEU A 75 -4.48 -2.17 -9.01
C LEU A 75 -5.61 -3.03 -8.42
N GLU A 76 -5.29 -4.08 -7.67
CA GLU A 76 -6.28 -4.87 -6.92
C GLU A 76 -6.92 -4.05 -5.80
N THR A 77 -6.12 -3.28 -5.06
CA THR A 77 -6.59 -2.46 -3.93
C THR A 77 -7.45 -1.28 -4.38
N GLY A 78 -7.12 -0.68 -5.53
CA GLY A 78 -7.90 0.41 -6.14
C GLY A 78 -9.26 -0.04 -6.71
N ARG A 79 -9.42 -1.33 -7.02
CA ARG A 79 -10.69 -1.92 -7.45
C ARG A 79 -11.59 -2.17 -6.24
N THR A 80 -12.14 -1.11 -5.66
CA THR A 80 -13.35 -1.27 -4.84
C THR A 80 -14.46 -1.85 -5.73
N SER A 81 -15.08 -2.94 -5.29
CA SER A 81 -16.19 -3.55 -6.00
C SER A 81 -17.31 -2.51 -6.19
N VAL A 82 -17.46 -1.97 -7.39
CA VAL A 82 -18.75 -1.44 -7.85
C VAL A 82 -19.62 -2.64 -8.20
N THR A 83 -19.90 -3.48 -7.22
CA THR A 83 -20.86 -4.58 -7.39
C THR A 83 -21.40 -4.99 -6.03
N GLY A 84 -22.51 -4.37 -5.67
CA GLY A 84 -23.63 -5.10 -5.09
C GLY A 84 -24.18 -6.17 -6.06
N LYS A 85 -23.32 -7.03 -6.61
CA LYS A 85 -23.75 -8.22 -7.35
C LYS A 85 -22.69 -9.31 -7.25
N LYS A 86 -23.07 -10.31 -6.47
CA LYS A 86 -22.48 -11.65 -6.38
C LYS A 86 -22.33 -12.24 -7.79
N ILE A 87 -21.18 -12.84 -8.08
CA ILE A 87 -21.06 -13.90 -9.09
C ILE A 87 -21.28 -15.22 -8.35
#